data_AF-A0A8T5BC70-F1
#
_entry.id   AF-A0A8T5BC70-F1
#
_cell.length_a   1.000
_cell.length_b   1.000
_cell.length_c   1.000
_cell.angle_alpha   90.00
_cell.angle_beta   90.00
_cell.angle_gamma   90.00
#
_symmetry.space_group_name_H-M   'P 1'
#
loop_
_entity.id
_entity.type
_entity.pdbx_description
1 polymer ?
#
loop_
_entity_poly.entity_id
_entity_poly.type
_entity_poly.pdbx_seq_one_letter_code
_entity_poly.pdbx_strand_id
1 'polypeptide(L)' 'LRDAVKMAALTPCNAMGIKDSGKIARGCKADFIVLDKQMRITDAFIDGRRCEDFS' A
#
# COMPACT_ATOMS: atom_id res chain seq x y z
N LEU A 1 -1.50 -3.67 -14.64
CA LEU A 1 -1.84 -3.29 -13.24
C LEU A 1 -0.88 -3.88 -12.22
N ARG A 2 -0.75 -5.22 -12.14
CA ARG A 2 0.09 -5.90 -11.14
C ARG A 2 1.54 -5.39 -11.09
N ASP A 3 2.15 -5.14 -12.25
CA ASP A 3 3.54 -4.65 -12.29
C ASP A 3 3.64 -3.16 -11.96
N ALA A 4 2.61 -2.35 -12.25
CA ALA A 4 2.55 -0.96 -11.81
C ALA A 4 2.46 -0.86 -10.27
N VAL A 5 1.66 -1.73 -9.64
CA VAL A 5 1.59 -1.84 -8.17
C VAL A 5 2.94 -2.26 -7.57
N LYS A 6 3.64 -3.20 -8.21
CA LYS A 6 5.00 -3.58 -7.78
C LYS A 6 5.99 -2.41 -7.91
N MET A 7 5.94 -1.64 -9.00
CA MET A 7 6.81 -0.49 -9.18
C MET A 7 6.56 0.60 -8.13
N ALA A 8 5.30 0.85 -7.79
CA ALA A 8 4.93 1.88 -6.81
C ALA A 8 5.22 1.48 -5.35
N ALA A 9 5.08 0.19 -4.99
CA ALA A 9 5.17 -0.26 -3.60
C ALA A 9 6.38 -1.17 -3.31
N LEU A 10 6.54 -2.24 -4.10
CA LEU A 10 7.52 -3.30 -3.81
C LEU A 10 8.95 -2.89 -4.16
N THR A 11 9.15 -2.21 -5.29
CA THR A 11 10.46 -1.75 -5.76
C THR A 11 11.14 -0.80 -4.76
N PRO A 12 10.49 0.27 -4.25
CA PRO A 12 11.11 1.14 -3.26
C PRO A 12 11.36 0.43 -1.91
N CYS A 13 10.45 -0.44 -1.44
CA CYS A 13 10.67 -1.19 -0.19
C CYS A 13 11.91 -2.10 -0.26
N ASN A 14 12.08 -2.82 -1.38
CA ASN A 14 13.27 -3.65 -1.59
C ASN A 14 14.56 -2.81 -1.67
N ALA A 15 14.52 -1.67 -2.36
CA ALA A 15 15.67 -0.77 -2.46
C ALA A 15 16.08 -0.19 -1.10
N MET A 16 15.12 0.06 -0.21
CA MET A 16 15.37 0.57 1.15
C MET A 16 15.60 -0.53 2.19
N GLY A 17 15.58 -1.81 1.80
CA GLY A 17 15.75 -2.93 2.74
C GLY A 17 14.57 -3.13 3.71
N ILE A 18 13.43 -2.50 3.44
CA ILE A 18 12.20 -2.59 4.25
C ILE A 18 11.48 -3.88 3.87
N LYS A 19 11.49 -4.87 4.79
CA LYS A 19 10.97 -6.23 4.53
C LYS A 19 9.52 -6.43 4.95
N ASP A 20 8.99 -5.55 5.79
CA ASP A 20 7.68 -5.63 6.44
C ASP A 20 6.60 -4.75 5.76
N SER A 21 6.91 -4.17 4.60
CA SER A 21 6.03 -3.25 3.84
C SER A 21 6.08 -3.55 2.33
N GLY A 22 5.11 -3.04 1.57
CA GLY A 22 5.05 -3.20 0.10
C GLY A 22 4.52 -4.56 -0.39
N LYS A 23 3.99 -5.39 0.51
CA LYS A 23 3.30 -6.66 0.22
C LYS A 23 2.11 -6.83 1.15
N ILE A 24 1.02 -7.38 0.62
CA ILE A 24 -0.13 -7.81 1.44
C ILE A 24 0.10 -9.27 1.82
N ALA A 25 0.61 -9.50 3.04
CA ALA A 25 0.93 -10.83 3.57
C ALA A 25 0.80 -10.84 5.11
N ARG A 26 0.53 -12.03 5.70
CA ARG A 26 0.50 -12.17 7.16
C ARG A 26 1.86 -11.83 7.77
N GLY A 27 1.87 -11.02 8.82
CA GLY A 27 3.09 -10.58 9.52
C GLY A 27 3.73 -9.29 8.97
N CYS A 28 3.20 -8.70 7.89
CA CYS A 28 3.58 -7.35 7.43
C CYS A 28 2.67 -6.29 8.07
N LYS A 29 3.14 -5.04 8.11
CA LYS A 29 2.34 -3.90 8.58
C LYS A 29 1.10 -3.74 7.69
N ALA A 30 -0.03 -3.42 8.32
CA ALA A 30 -1.30 -3.25 7.63
C ALA A 30 -1.40 -1.84 7.01
N ASP A 31 -0.42 -1.51 6.16
CA ASP A 31 -0.33 -0.27 5.41
C ASP A 31 -0.78 -0.53 3.97
N PHE A 32 -2.00 -0.15 3.62
CA PHE A 32 -2.55 -0.35 2.27
C PHE A 32 -3.57 0.72 1.90
N ILE A 33 -3.73 0.95 0.60
CA ILE A 33 -4.73 1.85 0.04
C ILE A 33 -5.76 1.06 -0.77
N VAL A 34 -7.00 1.52 -0.75
CA VAL A 34 -8.09 0.99 -1.58
C VAL A 34 -8.29 1.94 -2.75
N LEU A 35 -8.39 1.37 -3.94
CA LEU A 35 -8.56 2.10 -5.20
C LEU A 35 -9.88 1.70 -5.85
N ASP A 36 -10.56 2.67 -6.46
CA ASP A 36 -11.71 2.40 -7.32
C ASP A 36 -11.27 1.89 -8.72
N LYS A 37 -12.24 1.58 -9.58
CA LYS A 37 -11.98 1.11 -10.94
C LYS A 37 -11.34 2.18 -11.84
N GLN A 38 -11.35 3.43 -11.41
CA GLN A 38 -10.76 4.59 -12.07
C GLN A 38 -9.41 4.98 -11.47
N MET A 39 -8.81 4.13 -10.62
CA MET A 39 -7.53 4.37 -9.95
C MET A 39 -7.53 5.57 -8.98
N ARG A 40 -8.69 5.94 -8.43
CA ARG A 40 -8.78 6.96 -7.37
C ARG A 40 -8.69 6.29 -6.00
N ILE A 41 -8.03 6.94 -5.06
CA ILE A 41 -7.94 6.47 -3.67
C ILE A 41 -9.30 6.67 -3.01
N THR A 42 -9.90 5.58 -2.53
CA THR A 42 -11.14 5.63 -1.73
C THR A 42 -10.84 5.58 -0.24
N ASP A 43 -9.76 4.89 0.13
CA ASP A 43 -9.37 4.67 1.52
C ASP A 43 -7.86 4.49 1.63
N ALA A 44 -7.29 4.91 2.76
CA ALA A 44 -5.99 4.45 3.19
C ALA A 44 -6.04 3.92 4.60
N PHE A 45 -5.27 2.88 4.84
CA PHE A 45 -5.06 2.27 6.13
C PHE A 45 -3.58 2.37 6.47
N ILE A 46 -3.29 2.87 7.67
CA ILE A 46 -1.94 2.96 8.24
C ILE A 46 -1.98 2.25 9.58
N ASP A 47 -1.14 1.23 9.76
CA ASP A 47 -1.07 0.39 10.95
C ASP A 47 -2.44 -0.19 11.34
N GLY A 48 -3.23 -0.57 10.32
CA GLY A 48 -4.59 -1.11 10.48
C GLY A 48 -5.66 -0.08 10.84
N ARG A 49 -5.34 1.21 10.94
CA ARG A 49 -6.31 2.29 11.16
C ARG A 49 -6.63 3.00 9.86
N ARG A 50 -7.92 3.24 9.60
CA ARG A 50 -8.37 4.03 8.45
C ARG A 50 -8.00 5.50 8.67
N CYS A 51 -7.35 6.11 7.69
CA CYS A 51 -7.13 7.56 7.66
C CYS A 51 -8.42 8.21 7.17
N GLU A 52 -8.99 9.14 7.94
CA GLU A 52 -10.25 9.82 7.60
C GLU A 52 -10.06 11.06 6.71
N ASP A 53 -8.83 11.56 6.56
CA ASP A 53 -8.53 12.77 5.78
C ASP A 53 -8.06 12.43 4.35
N PHE A 54 -9.00 12.49 3.40
CA PHE A 54 -8.72 12.53 1.96
C PHE A 54 -9.49 13.67 1.25
N SER A 55 -9.78 14.75 1.98
CA SER A 55 -10.46 15.96 1.48
C SER A 55 -9.49 17.01 0.94
#